data_AF-A0A329KSF7-F1
#
_entry.id   AF-A0A329KSF7-F1
#
_cell.length_a   1.000
_cell.length_b   1.000
_cell.length_c   1.000
_cell.angle_alpha   90.00
_cell.angle_beta   90.00
_cell.angle_gamma   90.00
#
_symmetry.space_group_name_H-M   'P 1'
#
loop_
_entity.id
_entity.type
_entity.pdbx_description
1 polymer ?
#
loop_
_entity_poly.entity_id
_entity_poly.type
_entity_poly.pdbx_seq_one_letter_code
_entity_poly.pdbx_strand_id
1 'polypeptide(L)'
;MRPAFFRDSEHEAFYYRMLNECRNADGYHRALFYTLGISKDTRAHIHDVFDFSNRGIKPEGLSAPWQTGSSVRTCQLAFNLWNGWSQAGAERYSTPHELFDCGFAPYFMEAIRLRYPEYCRLQLPSVKHKAERSR
;
A
#
# COMPACT_ATOMS: atom_id res chain seq x y z
N MET A 1 16.62 -6.46 -0.03
CA MET A 1 15.16 -6.48 0.21
C MET A 1 14.54 -7.47 -0.74
N ARG A 2 13.54 -8.26 -0.31
CA ARG A 2 12.75 -9.11 -1.22
C ARG A 2 12.05 -8.22 -2.28
N PRO A 3 12.04 -8.62 -3.56
CA PRO A 3 11.29 -7.93 -4.61
C PRO A 3 9.84 -7.70 -4.19
N ALA A 4 9.27 -6.58 -4.61
CA ALA A 4 7.88 -6.29 -4.31
C ALA A 4 6.94 -7.21 -5.10
N PHE A 5 5.89 -7.71 -4.47
CA PHE A 5 4.88 -8.54 -5.14
C PHE A 5 3.83 -7.66 -5.81
N PHE A 6 3.86 -7.49 -7.13
CA PHE A 6 2.90 -6.65 -7.84
C PHE A 6 1.68 -7.45 -8.35
N ARG A 7 0.57 -6.75 -8.56
CA ARG A 7 -0.68 -7.33 -9.10
C ARG A 7 -0.55 -7.70 -10.57
N ASP A 8 0.06 -6.81 -11.33
CA ASP A 8 0.26 -6.88 -12.77
C ASP A 8 1.40 -5.92 -13.16
N SER A 9 1.80 -5.96 -14.43
CA SER A 9 2.86 -5.09 -14.96
C SER A 9 2.47 -3.61 -14.95
N GLU A 10 1.18 -3.27 -15.04
CA GLU A 10 0.71 -1.89 -14.97
C GLU A 10 0.88 -1.30 -13.56
N HIS A 11 0.64 -2.12 -12.52
CA HIS A 11 0.89 -1.75 -11.13
C HIS A 11 2.39 -1.48 -10.91
N GLU A 12 3.26 -2.38 -11.37
CA GLU A 12 4.71 -2.20 -11.26
C GLU A 12 5.21 -0.95 -12.00
N ALA A 13 4.79 -0.76 -13.25
CA ALA A 13 5.18 0.39 -14.06
C ALA A 13 4.70 1.71 -13.44
N PHE A 14 3.47 1.75 -12.92
CA PHE A 14 2.95 2.91 -12.21
C PHE A 14 3.79 3.24 -10.98
N TYR A 15 4.08 2.25 -10.15
CA TYR A 15 4.83 2.42 -8.90
C TYR A 15 6.19 3.11 -9.15
N TYR A 16 7.00 2.58 -10.06
CA TYR A 16 8.31 3.17 -10.34
C TYR A 16 8.22 4.55 -11.00
N ARG A 17 7.22 4.76 -11.87
CA ARG A 17 6.99 6.07 -12.51
C ARG A 17 6.71 7.15 -11.47
N MET A 18 5.85 6.88 -10.49
CA MET A 18 5.49 7.86 -9.45
C MET A 18 6.65 8.18 -8.49
N LEU A 19 7.43 7.18 -8.10
CA LEU A 19 8.63 7.41 -7.28
C LEU A 19 9.67 8.28 -8.00
N ASN A 20 9.84 8.04 -9.31
CA ASN A 20 10.73 8.84 -10.15
C ASN A 20 10.22 10.28 -10.30
N GLU A 21 8.93 10.45 -10.56
CA GLU A 21 8.29 11.77 -10.66
C GLU A 21 8.43 12.58 -9.37
N CYS A 22 8.22 11.94 -8.21
CA CYS A 22 8.42 12.58 -6.90
C CYS A 22 9.88 12.73 -6.48
N ARG A 23 10.82 12.11 -7.20
CA ARG A 23 12.24 11.97 -6.82
C ARG A 23 12.42 11.56 -5.36
N ASN A 24 11.55 10.68 -4.86
CA ASN A 24 11.56 10.21 -3.48
C ASN A 24 11.07 8.76 -3.40
N ALA A 25 11.85 7.95 -2.70
CA ALA A 25 11.57 6.54 -2.46
C ALA A 25 11.71 6.19 -0.98
N ASP A 26 11.32 7.09 -0.08
CA ASP A 26 11.15 6.77 1.34
C ASP A 26 10.00 5.77 1.57
N GLY A 27 9.88 5.27 2.81
CA GLY A 27 8.85 4.27 3.15
C GLY A 27 7.41 4.75 2.97
N TYR A 28 7.17 6.07 3.03
CA TYR A 28 5.84 6.66 2.88
C TYR A 28 5.43 6.70 1.41
N HIS A 29 6.29 7.23 0.54
CA HIS A 29 6.03 7.29 -0.90
C HIS A 29 5.97 5.90 -1.51
N ARG A 30 6.84 4.98 -1.05
CA ARG A 30 6.79 3.57 -1.48
C ARG A 30 5.44 2.94 -1.13
N ALA A 31 5.01 3.04 0.12
CA ALA A 31 3.73 2.46 0.54
C ALA A 31 2.53 3.11 -0.17
N LEU A 32 2.53 4.44 -0.29
CA LEU A 32 1.47 5.20 -0.93
C LEU A 32 1.32 4.83 -2.41
N PHE A 33 2.37 4.97 -3.21
CA PHE A 33 2.28 4.74 -4.66
C PHE A 33 2.14 3.27 -5.03
N TYR A 34 2.67 2.37 -4.19
CA TYR A 34 2.37 0.95 -4.36
C TYR A 34 0.86 0.72 -4.14
N THR A 35 0.30 1.21 -3.03
CA THR A 35 -1.13 0.99 -2.72
C THR A 35 -2.02 1.59 -3.81
N LEU A 36 -1.83 2.87 -4.16
CA LEU A 36 -2.59 3.54 -5.23
C LEU A 36 -2.33 2.92 -6.61
N GLY A 37 -1.24 2.18 -6.79
CA GLY A 37 -0.94 1.48 -8.03
C GLY A 37 -1.78 0.22 -8.25
N ILE A 38 -2.46 -0.31 -7.23
CA ILE A 38 -3.23 -1.57 -7.32
C ILE A 38 -4.48 -1.41 -8.19
N SER A 39 -5.20 -0.29 -8.07
CA SER A 39 -6.45 -0.02 -8.78
C SER A 39 -6.21 0.78 -10.05
N LYS A 40 -6.86 0.38 -11.13
CA LYS A 40 -6.85 1.13 -12.40
C LYS A 40 -7.39 2.55 -12.22
N ASP A 41 -8.45 2.70 -11.42
CA ASP A 41 -9.12 3.99 -11.21
C ASP A 41 -8.17 4.97 -10.52
N THR A 42 -7.50 4.54 -9.44
CA THR A 42 -6.53 5.39 -8.72
C THR A 42 -5.31 5.74 -9.57
N ARG A 43 -4.88 4.84 -10.48
CA ARG A 43 -3.81 5.15 -11.46
C ARG A 43 -4.23 6.24 -12.44
N ALA A 44 -5.46 6.17 -12.94
CA ALA A 44 -6.01 7.15 -13.88
C ALA A 44 -6.27 8.52 -13.22
N HIS A 45 -6.56 8.51 -11.92
CA HIS A 45 -6.95 9.70 -11.15
C HIS A 45 -5.92 10.09 -10.07
N ILE A 46 -4.63 9.83 -10.30
CA ILE A 46 -3.59 10.06 -9.27
C ILE A 46 -3.52 11.53 -8.81
N HIS A 47 -3.74 12.49 -9.71
CA HIS A 47 -3.76 13.92 -9.38
C HIS A 47 -4.96 14.36 -8.53
N ASP A 48 -6.00 13.52 -8.44
CA ASP A 48 -7.15 13.79 -7.58
C ASP A 48 -6.86 13.41 -6.12
N VAL A 49 -5.94 12.46 -5.90
CA VAL A 49 -5.64 11.88 -4.58
C VAL A 49 -4.23 12.20 -4.07
N PHE A 50 -3.36 12.77 -4.90
CA PHE A 50 -2.02 13.22 -4.53
C PHE A 50 -1.66 14.54 -5.22
N ASP A 51 -1.16 15.48 -4.44
CA ASP A 51 -0.62 16.76 -4.91
C ASP A 51 0.90 16.63 -5.09
N PHE A 52 1.36 16.60 -6.33
CA PHE A 52 2.79 16.51 -6.65
C PHE A 52 3.55 17.80 -6.37
N SER A 53 2.87 18.95 -6.34
CA SER A 53 3.48 20.24 -6.05
C SER A 53 3.79 20.36 -4.56
N ASN A 54 2.81 20.02 -3.71
CA ASN A 54 2.95 20.04 -2.26
C ASN A 54 3.45 18.72 -1.66
N ARG A 55 3.58 17.68 -2.49
CA ARG A 55 4.06 16.33 -2.15
C ARG A 55 3.25 15.68 -1.03
N GLY A 56 1.93 15.79 -1.13
CA GLY A 56 1.00 15.36 -0.08
C GLY A 56 -0.25 14.68 -0.62
N ILE A 57 -0.91 13.91 0.25
CA ILE A 57 -2.21 13.31 -0.05
C ILE A 57 -3.29 14.39 -0.20
N LYS A 58 -4.31 14.10 -1.01
CA LYS A 58 -5.51 14.94 -1.19
C LYS A 58 -6.74 14.17 -0.68
N PRO A 59 -7.10 14.29 0.60
CA PRO A 59 -8.25 13.61 1.20
C PRO A 59 -9.57 13.82 0.45
N GLU A 60 -9.75 14.97 -0.19
CA GLU A 60 -10.95 15.34 -0.94
C GLU A 60 -11.21 14.38 -2.12
N GLY A 61 -10.16 13.74 -2.64
CA GLY A 61 -10.25 12.74 -3.70
C GLY A 61 -11.03 11.48 -3.30
N LEU A 62 -11.27 11.23 -2.00
CA LEU A 62 -12.13 10.14 -1.55
C LEU A 62 -13.61 10.35 -1.86
N SER A 63 -14.04 11.60 -2.06
CA SER A 63 -15.42 11.94 -2.43
C SER A 63 -15.61 12.13 -3.94
N ALA A 64 -14.58 11.84 -4.74
CA ALA A 64 -14.63 12.04 -6.18
C ALA A 64 -15.60 11.04 -6.86
N PRO A 65 -16.31 11.45 -7.93
CA PRO A 65 -17.36 10.64 -8.55
C PRO A 65 -16.87 9.38 -9.28
N TRP A 66 -15.57 9.28 -9.56
CA TRP A 66 -14.96 8.11 -10.19
C TRP A 66 -14.70 6.96 -9.20
N GLN A 67 -14.85 7.21 -7.90
CA GLN A 67 -14.54 6.23 -6.87
C GLN A 67 -15.48 5.02 -6.91
N THR A 68 -14.90 3.83 -6.90
CA THR A 68 -15.56 2.54 -6.70
C THR A 68 -15.25 2.01 -5.29
N GLY A 69 -15.96 0.98 -4.81
CA GLY A 69 -15.68 0.41 -3.49
C GLY A 69 -14.22 -0.03 -3.30
N SER A 70 -13.64 -0.64 -4.34
CA SER A 70 -12.23 -1.06 -4.32
C SER A 70 -11.24 0.11 -4.34
N SER A 71 -11.51 1.17 -5.10
CA SER A 71 -10.63 2.34 -5.15
C SER A 71 -10.70 3.16 -3.86
N VAL A 72 -11.88 3.28 -3.23
CA VAL A 72 -12.03 3.93 -1.92
C VAL A 72 -11.19 3.22 -0.86
N ARG A 73 -11.27 1.89 -0.78
CA ARG A 73 -10.45 1.07 0.14
C ARG A 73 -8.95 1.23 -0.11
N THR A 74 -8.58 1.30 -1.38
CA THR A 74 -7.19 1.54 -1.80
C THR A 74 -6.69 2.91 -1.33
N CYS A 75 -7.47 3.98 -1.54
CA CYS A 75 -7.14 5.32 -1.07
C CYS A 75 -7.09 5.40 0.47
N GLN A 76 -8.06 4.81 1.16
CA GLN A 76 -8.12 4.79 2.63
C GLN A 76 -6.88 4.14 3.23
N LEU A 77 -6.46 2.97 2.73
CA LEU A 77 -5.24 2.33 3.20
C LEU A 77 -3.99 3.16 2.84
N ALA A 78 -3.91 3.68 1.62
CA ALA A 78 -2.76 4.47 1.17
C ALA A 78 -2.56 5.71 2.06
N PHE A 79 -3.64 6.42 2.38
CA PHE A 79 -3.60 7.60 3.25
C PHE A 79 -3.28 7.20 4.69
N ASN A 80 -3.81 6.07 5.18
CA ASN A 80 -3.45 5.58 6.50
C ASN A 80 -1.96 5.22 6.62
N LEU A 81 -1.36 4.61 5.60
CA LEU A 81 0.07 4.30 5.57
C LEU A 81 0.97 5.55 5.39
N TRP A 82 0.42 6.65 4.89
CA TRP A 82 1.14 7.91 4.71
C TRP A 82 1.52 8.58 6.03
N ASN A 83 0.63 8.65 7.01
CA ASN A 83 0.94 9.24 8.33
C ASN A 83 -0.10 8.91 9.41
N GLY A 84 -0.80 7.78 9.28
CA GLY A 84 -1.92 7.43 10.15
C GLY A 84 -3.18 8.23 9.86
N TRP A 85 -3.28 8.87 8.69
CA TRP A 85 -4.48 9.62 8.32
C TRP A 85 -5.72 8.71 8.34
N SER A 86 -6.80 9.24 8.89
CA SER A 86 -8.14 8.68 8.84
C SER A 86 -9.13 9.84 8.81
N GLN A 87 -10.25 9.66 8.10
CA GLN A 87 -11.30 10.68 8.07
C GLN A 87 -11.97 10.79 9.44
N ALA A 88 -12.00 11.99 10.00
CA ALA A 88 -12.67 12.26 11.28
C ALA A 88 -14.16 11.87 11.21
N GLY A 89 -14.62 11.07 12.17
CA GLY A 89 -15.99 10.54 12.22
C GLY A 89 -16.27 9.39 11.25
N ALA A 90 -15.26 8.95 10.48
CA ALA A 90 -15.33 7.86 9.53
C ALA A 90 -14.16 6.86 9.69
N GLU A 91 -13.52 6.84 10.87
CA GLU A 91 -12.36 6.02 11.19
C GLU A 91 -12.64 4.51 11.06
N ARG A 92 -13.91 4.11 11.19
CA ARG A 92 -14.36 2.73 10.97
C ARG A 92 -13.93 2.18 9.60
N TYR A 93 -13.81 3.04 8.59
CA TYR A 93 -13.41 2.64 7.24
C TYR A 93 -11.92 2.30 7.12
N SER A 94 -11.11 2.59 8.14
CA SER A 94 -9.71 2.17 8.24
C SER A 94 -9.55 0.83 8.97
N THR A 95 -10.63 0.18 9.40
CA THR A 95 -10.55 -1.11 10.08
C THR A 95 -10.20 -2.24 9.11
N PRO A 96 -9.59 -3.34 9.59
CA PRO A 96 -9.31 -4.49 8.75
C PRO A 96 -10.55 -5.06 8.05
N HIS A 97 -11.72 -5.05 8.73
CA HIS A 97 -12.98 -5.53 8.15
C HIS A 97 -13.36 -4.72 6.90
N GLU A 98 -13.25 -3.39 6.97
CA GLU A 98 -13.56 -2.52 5.85
C GLU A 98 -12.49 -2.57 4.76
N LEU A 99 -11.21 -2.62 5.11
CA LEU A 99 -10.14 -2.54 4.11
C LEU A 99 -9.93 -3.86 3.35
N PHE A 100 -9.97 -5.01 4.03
CA PHE A 100 -9.48 -6.28 3.48
C PHE A 100 -10.57 -7.15 2.87
N ASP A 101 -11.84 -6.75 2.93
CA ASP A 101 -12.95 -7.46 2.26
C ASP A 101 -13.00 -7.15 0.75
N CYS A 102 -11.87 -7.41 0.05
CA CYS A 102 -11.76 -7.29 -1.40
C CYS A 102 -10.59 -8.13 -1.94
N GLY A 103 -10.57 -8.33 -3.26
CA GLY A 103 -9.49 -9.07 -3.95
C GLY A 103 -8.10 -8.43 -3.89
N PHE A 104 -7.95 -7.26 -3.26
CA PHE A 104 -6.67 -6.56 -3.11
C PHE A 104 -5.93 -6.88 -1.81
N ALA A 105 -6.53 -7.65 -0.90
CA ALA A 105 -5.95 -7.98 0.40
C ALA A 105 -4.48 -8.47 0.36
N PRO A 106 -4.05 -9.36 -0.57
CA PRO A 106 -2.64 -9.77 -0.64
C PRO A 106 -1.68 -8.62 -0.94
N TYR A 107 -2.09 -7.67 -1.76
CA TYR A 107 -1.29 -6.49 -2.13
C TYR A 107 -1.31 -5.44 -1.02
N PHE A 108 -2.41 -5.31 -0.27
CA PHE A 108 -2.46 -4.47 0.91
C PHE A 108 -1.46 -4.91 1.99
N MET A 109 -1.26 -6.22 2.17
CA MET A 109 -0.21 -6.74 3.06
C MET A 109 1.20 -6.38 2.56
N GLU A 110 1.41 -6.41 1.24
CA GLU A 110 2.67 -6.00 0.64
C GLU A 110 2.94 -4.49 0.81
N ALA A 111 1.91 -3.64 0.74
CA ALA A 111 2.03 -2.22 1.05
C ALA A 111 2.47 -1.97 2.51
N ILE A 112 1.91 -2.70 3.46
CA ILE A 112 2.31 -2.65 4.88
C ILE A 112 3.78 -3.08 5.02
N ARG A 113 4.21 -4.13 4.33
CA ARG A 113 5.61 -4.59 4.32
C ARG A 113 6.57 -3.54 3.76
N LEU A 114 6.17 -2.83 2.71
CA LEU A 114 6.96 -1.74 2.13
C LEU A 114 7.07 -0.55 3.10
N ARG A 115 6.01 -0.28 3.86
CA ARG A 115 5.99 0.79 4.87
C ARG A 115 6.83 0.46 6.11
N TYR A 116 6.79 -0.80 6.55
CA TYR A 116 7.35 -1.28 7.81
C TYR A 116 8.30 -2.48 7.62
N PRO A 117 9.35 -2.35 6.78
CA PRO A 117 10.19 -3.49 6.39
C PRO A 117 10.90 -4.14 7.57
N GLU A 118 11.20 -3.36 8.62
CA GLU A 118 11.85 -3.83 9.85
C GLU A 118 10.97 -4.79 10.67
N TYR A 119 9.66 -4.52 10.70
CA TYR A 119 8.69 -5.29 11.47
C TYR A 119 8.16 -6.51 10.71
N CYS A 120 8.36 -6.55 9.40
CA CYS A 120 7.95 -7.66 8.55
C CYS A 120 9.09 -8.63 8.21
N ARG A 121 10.25 -8.51 8.87
CA ARG A 121 11.30 -9.52 8.76
C ARG A 121 10.85 -10.76 9.53
N LEU A 122 10.65 -11.86 8.82
CA LEU A 122 10.45 -13.15 9.47
C LEU A 122 11.72 -13.48 10.27
N GLN A 123 11.66 -13.35 11.60
CA GLN A 123 12.64 -13.95 12.49
C GLN A 123 12.33 -15.45 12.54
N LEU A 124 12.72 -16.19 11.50
CA LEU A 124 12.65 -17.64 11.58
C LEU A 124 13.65 -18.10 12.64
N PRO A 125 13.21 -18.84 13.68
CA PRO A 125 14.16 -19.53 14.54
C PRO A 125 15.04 -20.40 13.66
N SER A 126 16.36 -20.41 13.91
CA SER A 126 17.24 -21.39 13.28
C SER A 126 16.69 -22.78 13.59
N VAL A 127 16.15 -23.45 12.58
CA VAL A 127 15.72 -24.84 12.70
C VAL A 127 16.98 -25.66 12.86
N LYS A 128 17.37 -25.91 14.12
CA LYS A 128 18.38 -26.92 14.44
C LYS A 128 17.74 -28.26 14.12
N HIS A 129 18.05 -28.81 12.94
CA HIS A 129 17.82 -30.22 12.68
C HIS A 129 18.59 -30.99 13.76
N LYS A 130 17.88 -31.56 14.74
CA LYS A 130 18.46 -32.61 15.58
C LYS A 130 18.73 -33.76 14.63
N ALA A 131 20.00 -33.97 14.31
CA ALA A 131 20.45 -35.19 13.67
C ALA A 131 19.90 -36.36 14.50
N GLU A 132 18.96 -37.11 13.93
CA GLU A 132 18.56 -38.40 14.45
C GLU A 132 19.82 -39.26 14.52
N ARG A 133 20.29 -39.50 15.74
CA ARG A 133 21.32 -40.49 15.99
C ARG A 133 20.68 -41.85 15.73
N SER A 134 21.13 -42.49 14.66
CA SER A 134 20.90 -43.90 14.36
C SER A 134 21.12 -44.76 15.60
N ARG A 135 20.20 -45.69 15.83
CA ARG A 135 20.40 -46.88 16.67
C ARG A 135 20.24 -48.10 15.78
#